data_AF-A0A955NDA3-F1
#
_entry.id   AF-A0A955NDA3-F1
#
_cell.length_a   1.000
_cell.length_b   1.000
_cell.length_c   1.000
_cell.angle_alpha   90.00
_cell.angle_beta   90.00
_cell.angle_gamma   90.00
#
_symmetry.space_group_name_H-M   'P 1'
#
loop_
_entity.id
_entity.type
_entity.pdbx_description
1 polymer ?
#
loop_
_entity_poly.entity_id
_entity_poly.type
_entity_poly.pdbx_seq_one_letter_code
_entity_poly.pdbx_strand_id
1 'polypeptide(L)'
;FSRTELLYDDGFNVIDSFIVRDGDRYAMFLKDETNKPWVPQKNIKIASADHAVGPYSKASDPITGEYWAEGPTAIKIGDLWHLYFDRYTEGRFGLLVSKDLKEWEDRTDRLSHPEGMRHGTVFEVDRRILEGLRGVE
;
A
#
# COMPACT_ATOMS: atom_id res chain seq x y z
N PHE A 1 16.19 7.80 20.47
CA PHE A 1 15.61 6.48 20.22
C PHE A 1 14.87 6.00 21.47
N SER A 2 13.72 5.35 21.30
CA SER A 2 12.90 4.74 22.37
C SER A 2 12.97 3.21 22.29
N ARG A 3 12.39 2.53 23.28
CA ARG A 3 12.19 1.07 23.25
C ARG A 3 11.20 0.71 22.12
N THR A 4 11.42 -0.44 21.48
CA THR A 4 10.50 -0.98 20.46
C THR A 4 9.17 -1.41 21.09
N GLU A 5 8.08 -1.09 20.42
CA GLU A 5 6.71 -1.42 20.83
C GLU A 5 5.93 -2.00 19.65
N LEU A 6 4.91 -2.80 19.94
CA LEU A 6 4.02 -3.35 18.93
C LEU A 6 3.15 -2.22 18.37
N LEU A 7 3.27 -1.95 17.07
CA LEU A 7 2.51 -0.88 16.41
C LEU A 7 1.05 -1.29 16.14
N TYR A 8 0.85 -2.54 15.72
CA TYR A 8 -0.46 -3.02 15.27
C TYR A 8 -0.59 -4.54 15.38
N ASP A 9 -1.75 -5.00 15.85
CA ASP A 9 -2.17 -6.40 15.87
C ASP A 9 -3.70 -6.44 15.86
N ASP A 10 -4.28 -7.17 14.90
CA ASP A 10 -5.72 -7.39 14.76
C ASP A 10 -6.02 -8.90 14.59
N GLY A 11 -5.19 -9.76 15.18
CA GLY A 11 -5.40 -11.20 15.24
C GLY A 11 -4.96 -11.99 14.01
N PHE A 12 -4.14 -11.39 13.14
CA PHE A 12 -3.55 -12.05 11.97
C PHE A 12 -2.13 -11.54 11.69
N ASN A 13 -1.41 -12.23 10.80
CA ASN A 13 -0.04 -11.86 10.45
C ASN A 13 -0.03 -10.59 9.59
N VAL A 14 0.56 -9.51 10.11
CA VAL A 14 0.66 -8.23 9.41
C VAL A 14 2.09 -7.99 8.96
N ILE A 15 2.28 -7.75 7.66
CA ILE A 15 3.57 -7.29 7.09
C ILE A 15 3.34 -6.17 6.08
N ASP A 16 4.45 -5.62 5.55
CA ASP A 16 4.47 -4.63 4.47
C ASP A 16 3.56 -3.41 4.73
N SER A 17 3.55 -2.91 5.96
CA SER A 17 2.71 -1.76 6.30
C SER A 17 3.25 -0.46 5.70
N PHE A 18 2.37 0.31 5.07
CA PHE A 18 2.65 1.64 4.53
C PHE A 18 1.71 2.66 5.15
N ILE A 19 2.27 3.61 5.87
CA ILE A 19 1.51 4.65 6.59
C ILE A 19 1.60 5.96 5.82
N VAL A 20 0.45 6.58 5.58
CA VAL A 20 0.33 7.88 4.92
C VAL A 20 -0.65 8.77 5.67
N ARG A 21 -0.38 10.08 5.69
CA ARG A 21 -1.28 11.09 6.26
C ARG A 21 -2.45 11.33 5.31
N ASP A 22 -3.67 11.29 5.84
CA ASP A 22 -4.93 11.61 5.15
C ASP A 22 -5.65 12.72 5.93
N GLY A 23 -5.40 13.97 5.55
CA GLY A 23 -5.88 15.13 6.31
C GLY A 23 -5.32 15.15 7.74
N ASP A 24 -6.22 15.11 8.72
CA ASP A 24 -5.90 15.12 10.15
C ASP A 24 -5.65 13.73 10.75
N ARG A 25 -5.86 12.67 9.96
CA ARG A 25 -5.64 11.27 10.36
C ARG A 25 -4.55 10.60 9.54
N TYR A 26 -4.31 9.34 9.83
CA TYR A 26 -3.39 8.46 9.12
C TYR A 26 -4.13 7.24 8.62
N ALA A 27 -3.79 6.81 7.40
CA ALA A 27 -4.18 5.53 6.84
C ALA A 27 -2.94 4.62 6.79
N MET A 28 -3.10 3.40 7.28
CA MET A 28 -2.11 2.33 7.15
C MET A 28 -2.66 1.28 6.20
N PHE A 29 -2.00 1.14 5.04
CA PHE A 29 -2.19 0.00 4.16
C PHE A 29 -1.31 -1.13 4.69
N LEU A 30 -1.85 -2.34 4.79
CA LEU A 30 -1.14 -3.46 5.38
C LEU A 30 -1.51 -4.77 4.68
N LYS A 31 -0.56 -5.70 4.61
CA LYS A 31 -0.81 -7.04 4.06
C LYS A 31 -1.29 -7.96 5.16
N ASP A 32 -2.38 -8.67 4.90
CA ASP A 32 -2.76 -9.87 5.64
C ASP A 32 -1.98 -11.07 5.09
N GLU A 33 -0.91 -11.44 5.79
CA GLU A 33 0.00 -12.51 5.40
C GLU A 33 -0.49 -13.91 5.83
N THR A 34 -1.71 -14.02 6.37
CA THR A 34 -2.31 -15.30 6.77
C THR A 34 -2.09 -16.38 5.69
N ASN A 35 -1.65 -17.54 6.14
CA ASN A 35 -1.25 -18.67 5.29
C ASN A 35 -1.69 -19.99 5.93
N LYS A 36 -1.29 -21.13 5.35
CA LYS A 36 -1.56 -22.47 5.88
C LYS A 36 -1.17 -22.58 7.37
N PRO A 37 -1.98 -23.25 8.21
CA PRO A 37 -3.12 -24.12 7.84
C PRO A 37 -4.44 -23.40 7.53
N TRP A 38 -4.52 -22.08 7.68
CA TRP A 38 -5.71 -21.30 7.36
C TRP A 38 -5.82 -21.01 5.85
N VAL A 39 -6.99 -20.49 5.44
CA VAL A 39 -7.20 -20.01 4.07
C VAL A 39 -6.26 -18.83 3.83
N PRO A 40 -5.33 -18.90 2.85
CA PRO A 40 -4.44 -17.80 2.54
C PRO A 40 -5.21 -16.52 2.23
N GLN A 41 -4.82 -15.42 2.87
CA GLN A 41 -5.45 -14.11 2.65
C GLN A 41 -4.70 -13.34 1.57
N LYS A 42 -3.41 -13.05 1.80
CA LYS A 42 -2.49 -12.44 0.82
C LYS A 42 -3.05 -11.19 0.15
N ASN A 43 -3.83 -10.42 0.90
CA ASN A 43 -4.55 -9.25 0.43
C ASN A 43 -4.11 -8.01 1.22
N ILE A 44 -4.43 -6.85 0.66
CA ILE A 44 -4.19 -5.57 1.33
C ILE A 44 -5.47 -5.14 2.05
N LYS A 45 -5.31 -4.62 3.26
CA LYS A 45 -6.36 -4.01 4.09
C LYS A 45 -5.94 -2.61 4.53
N ILE A 46 -6.88 -1.84 5.08
CA ILE A 46 -6.63 -0.48 5.59
C ILE A 46 -7.02 -0.40 7.06
N ALA A 47 -6.18 0.23 7.87
CA ALA A 47 -6.52 0.68 9.22
C ALA A 47 -6.27 2.20 9.35
N SER A 48 -6.94 2.86 10.29
CA SER A 48 -6.83 4.31 10.48
C SER A 48 -6.48 4.71 11.91
N ALA A 49 -5.78 5.83 12.08
CA ALA A 49 -5.39 6.36 13.39
C ALA A 49 -5.33 7.89 13.37
N ASP A 50 -5.50 8.54 14.52
CA ASP A 50 -5.32 9.98 14.67
C ASP A 50 -3.82 10.37 14.75
N HIS A 51 -2.94 9.41 15.04
CA HIS A 51 -1.50 9.60 15.10
C HIS A 51 -0.76 8.57 14.26
N ALA A 52 0.41 8.94 13.71
CA ALA A 52 1.24 8.05 12.89
C ALA A 52 1.71 6.79 13.61
N VAL A 53 1.72 6.81 14.95
CA VAL A 53 2.13 5.69 15.80
C VAL A 53 0.92 4.96 16.41
N GLY A 54 -0.29 5.24 15.94
CA GLY A 54 -1.52 4.64 16.44
C GLY A 54 -2.14 5.37 17.65
N PRO A 55 -3.09 4.74 18.34
CA PRO A 55 -3.62 3.40 18.07
C PRO A 55 -4.36 3.35 16.74
N TYR A 56 -4.15 2.27 15.97
CA TYR A 56 -4.87 2.02 14.73
C TYR A 56 -6.19 1.29 14.99
N SER A 57 -7.21 1.60 14.19
CA SER A 57 -8.48 0.88 14.15
C SER A 57 -8.30 -0.57 13.73
N LYS A 58 -9.36 -1.38 13.85
CA LYS A 58 -9.43 -2.67 13.15
C LYS A 58 -9.19 -2.49 11.65
N ALA A 59 -8.64 -3.52 11.02
CA ALA A 59 -8.43 -3.54 9.59
C ALA A 59 -9.78 -3.66 8.87
N SER A 60 -9.87 -3.02 7.70
CA SER A 60 -10.99 -3.17 6.79
C SER A 60 -11.12 -4.60 6.25
N ASP A 61 -12.21 -4.87 5.55
CA ASP A 61 -12.25 -5.97 4.60
C ASP A 61 -11.13 -5.79 3.53
N PRO A 62 -10.71 -6.88 2.87
CA PRO A 62 -9.74 -6.82 1.77
C PRO A 62 -10.14 -5.79 0.71
N ILE A 63 -9.20 -4.94 0.31
CA ILE A 63 -9.42 -3.96 -0.77
C ILE A 63 -8.94 -4.44 -2.13
N THR A 64 -8.10 -5.48 -2.16
CA THR A 64 -7.62 -6.13 -3.39
C THR A 64 -8.58 -7.22 -3.85
N GLY A 65 -8.55 -7.55 -5.14
CA GLY A 65 -9.31 -8.67 -5.71
C GLY A 65 -8.72 -10.05 -5.38
N GLU A 66 -9.22 -11.08 -6.07
CA GLU A 66 -8.84 -12.50 -5.91
C GLU A 66 -7.45 -12.81 -6.52
N TYR A 67 -6.42 -12.13 -6.03
CA TYR A 67 -5.01 -12.30 -6.39
C TYR A 67 -4.13 -11.99 -5.18
N TRP A 68 -2.89 -12.47 -5.20
CA TRP A 68 -1.95 -12.25 -4.10
C TRP A 68 -1.25 -10.91 -4.28
N ALA A 69 -1.40 -10.02 -3.30
CA ALA A 69 -0.87 -8.67 -3.29
C ALA A 69 0.09 -8.46 -2.12
N GLU A 70 1.17 -7.71 -2.36
CA GLU A 70 2.13 -7.33 -1.32
C GLU A 70 2.78 -5.98 -1.58
N GLY A 71 3.48 -5.45 -0.58
CA GLY A 71 4.20 -4.19 -0.70
C GLY A 71 3.36 -2.99 -1.12
N PRO A 72 2.25 -2.68 -0.40
CA PRO A 72 1.47 -1.49 -0.71
C PRO A 72 2.32 -0.22 -0.60
N THR A 73 2.14 0.69 -1.54
CA THR A 73 2.63 2.07 -1.45
C THR A 73 1.58 3.01 -2.00
N ALA A 74 1.22 4.02 -1.22
CA ALA A 74 0.10 4.91 -1.52
C ALA A 74 0.55 6.36 -1.65
N ILE A 75 0.02 7.04 -2.66
CA ILE A 75 0.22 8.47 -2.88
C ILE A 75 -1.11 9.12 -3.29
N LYS A 76 -1.32 10.38 -2.89
CA LYS A 76 -2.46 11.16 -3.33
C LYS A 76 -2.05 12.07 -4.48
N ILE A 77 -2.70 11.92 -5.64
CA ILE A 77 -2.46 12.73 -6.83
C ILE A 77 -3.76 13.47 -7.15
N GLY A 78 -3.76 14.79 -6.95
CA GLY A 78 -4.99 15.57 -6.93
C GLY A 78 -5.93 15.08 -5.82
N ASP A 79 -7.17 14.74 -6.19
CA ASP A 79 -8.18 14.23 -5.25
C ASP A 79 -8.24 12.71 -5.17
N LEU A 80 -7.31 11.99 -5.81
CA LEU A 80 -7.31 10.54 -5.92
C LEU A 80 -6.14 9.90 -5.20
N TRP A 81 -6.46 8.96 -4.32
CA TRP A 81 -5.52 7.99 -3.79
C TRP A 81 -5.16 6.98 -4.87
N HIS A 82 -3.87 6.78 -5.08
CA HIS A 82 -3.31 5.75 -5.93
C HIS A 82 -2.54 4.79 -5.04
N LEU A 83 -2.99 3.55 -5.00
CA LEU A 83 -2.34 2.46 -4.27
C LEU A 83 -1.68 1.52 -5.28
N TYR A 84 -0.36 1.43 -5.18
CA TYR A 84 0.47 0.54 -5.97
C TYR A 84 0.92 -0.65 -5.11
N PHE A 85 1.07 -1.82 -5.73
CA PHE A 85 1.45 -3.06 -5.03
C PHE A 85 1.95 -4.12 -6.02
N ASP A 86 2.71 -5.10 -5.53
CA ASP A 86 3.18 -6.23 -6.32
C ASP A 86 2.13 -7.35 -6.35
N ARG A 87 1.73 -7.78 -7.55
CA ARG A 87 0.96 -9.02 -7.77
C ARG A 87 1.95 -10.13 -8.09
N TYR A 88 2.71 -10.53 -7.08
CA TYR A 88 3.95 -11.29 -7.24
C TYR A 88 3.76 -12.65 -7.90
N THR A 89 2.62 -13.32 -7.68
CA THR A 89 2.27 -14.59 -8.32
C THR A 89 1.89 -14.45 -9.79
N GLU A 90 1.51 -13.24 -10.22
CA GLU A 90 1.13 -12.94 -11.61
C GLU A 90 2.27 -12.28 -12.40
N GLY A 91 3.35 -11.88 -11.72
CA GLY A 91 4.43 -11.11 -12.35
C GLY A 91 3.97 -9.74 -12.84
N ARG A 92 2.97 -9.14 -12.17
CA ARG A 92 2.35 -7.87 -12.54
C ARG A 92 2.45 -6.87 -11.39
N PHE A 93 2.42 -5.59 -11.73
CA PHE A 93 2.27 -4.54 -10.73
C PHE A 93 0.85 -4.00 -10.76
N GLY A 94 0.20 -3.94 -9.60
CA GLY A 94 -1.19 -3.52 -9.45
C GLY A 94 -1.34 -2.01 -9.20
N LEU A 95 -2.48 -1.46 -9.61
CA LEU A 95 -2.94 -0.12 -9.24
C LEU A 95 -4.41 -0.15 -8.88
N LEU A 96 -4.73 0.24 -7.64
CA LEU A 96 -6.08 0.60 -7.23
C LEU A 96 -6.17 2.11 -7.03
N VAL A 97 -7.31 2.70 -7.39
CA VAL A 97 -7.56 4.14 -7.22
C VAL A 97 -8.84 4.37 -6.42
N SER A 98 -8.80 5.32 -5.48
CA SER A 98 -9.95 5.68 -4.64
C SER A 98 -10.04 7.18 -4.41
N LYS A 99 -11.26 7.69 -4.21
CA LYS A 99 -11.50 9.09 -3.75
C LYS A 99 -11.55 9.20 -2.23
N ASP A 100 -11.96 8.13 -1.55
CA ASP A 100 -12.42 8.18 -0.16
C ASP A 100 -11.81 7.10 0.75
N LEU A 101 -10.89 6.29 0.20
CA LEU A 101 -10.25 5.14 0.85
C LEU A 101 -11.21 4.00 1.20
N LYS A 102 -12.43 4.01 0.67
CA LYS A 102 -13.45 2.98 0.90
C LYS A 102 -13.75 2.21 -0.37
N GLU A 103 -14.09 2.93 -1.43
CA GLU A 103 -14.40 2.35 -2.73
C GLU A 103 -13.16 2.39 -3.63
N TRP A 104 -12.81 1.26 -4.21
CA TRP A 104 -11.58 1.09 -4.99
C TRP A 104 -11.88 0.65 -6.42
N GLU A 105 -11.31 1.36 -7.39
CA GLU A 105 -11.33 1.00 -8.81
C GLU A 105 -9.99 0.38 -9.21
N ASP A 106 -10.01 -0.82 -9.80
CA ASP A 106 -8.82 -1.44 -10.36
C ASP A 106 -8.44 -0.76 -11.69
N ARG A 107 -7.28 -0.13 -11.72
CA ARG A 107 -6.69 0.53 -12.90
C ARG A 107 -5.36 -0.08 -13.30
N THR A 108 -5.12 -1.34 -12.95
CA THR A 108 -3.88 -2.05 -13.24
C THR A 108 -3.53 -2.03 -14.73
N ASP A 109 -4.52 -2.16 -15.62
CA ASP A 109 -4.31 -2.13 -17.08
C ASP A 109 -3.84 -0.76 -17.63
N ARG A 110 -3.85 0.29 -16.80
CA ARG A 110 -3.33 1.62 -17.16
C ARG A 110 -1.88 1.84 -16.76
N LEU A 111 -1.28 0.90 -16.05
CA LEU A 111 0.13 1.01 -15.63
C LEU A 111 1.07 0.66 -16.78
N SER A 112 2.09 1.50 -16.95
CA SER A 112 3.29 1.17 -17.70
C SER A 112 4.45 1.14 -16.71
N HIS A 113 5.21 0.05 -16.72
CA HIS A 113 6.34 -0.15 -15.83
C HIS A 113 7.43 -0.98 -16.53
N PRO A 114 8.69 -0.91 -16.05
CA PRO A 114 9.76 -1.77 -16.54
C PRO A 114 9.44 -3.26 -16.35
N GLU A 115 10.00 -4.10 -17.21
CA GLU A 115 9.94 -5.54 -17.04
C GLU A 115 10.61 -5.97 -15.73
N GLY A 116 10.01 -6.94 -15.03
CA GLY A 116 10.56 -7.46 -13.79
C GLY A 116 10.42 -6.54 -12.58
N MET A 117 9.64 -5.46 -12.66
CA MET A 117 9.34 -4.61 -11.50
C MET A 117 8.67 -5.44 -10.39
N ARG A 118 9.16 -5.24 -9.17
CA ARG A 118 8.67 -5.87 -7.93
C ARG A 118 8.33 -4.79 -6.90
N HIS A 119 8.03 -5.20 -5.67
CA HIS A 119 7.86 -4.34 -4.50
C HIS A 119 8.80 -3.12 -4.52
N GLY A 120 8.22 -1.92 -4.47
CA GLY A 120 8.92 -0.65 -4.41
C GLY A 120 8.13 0.42 -3.67
N THR A 121 8.66 1.65 -3.63
CA THR A 121 8.01 2.81 -2.99
C THR A 121 7.74 3.89 -4.03
N VAL A 122 6.53 4.44 -4.02
CA VAL A 122 6.15 5.59 -4.83
C VAL A 122 6.08 6.81 -3.92
N PHE A 123 6.75 7.90 -4.32
CA PHE A 123 6.78 9.15 -3.57
C PHE A 123 6.89 10.35 -4.54
N GLU A 124 6.44 11.50 -4.06
CA GLU A 124 6.54 12.75 -4.80
C GLU A 124 7.98 13.28 -4.78
N VAL A 125 8.45 13.75 -5.93
CA VAL A 125 9.74 14.42 -6.07
C VAL A 125 9.57 15.74 -6.83
N ASP A 126 10.40 16.73 -6.49
CA ASP A 126 10.53 17.94 -7.30
C ASP A 126 10.96 17.54 -8.72
N ARG A 127 10.34 18.17 -9.73
CA ARG A 127 10.62 17.87 -11.14
C ARG A 127 12.11 18.00 -11.47
N ARG A 128 12.83 18.94 -10.85
CA ARG A 128 14.27 19.12 -11.07
C ARG A 128 15.08 17.91 -10.59
N ILE A 129 14.66 17.24 -9.52
CA ILE A 129 15.31 16.01 -9.06
C ILE A 129 15.10 14.91 -10.09
N LEU A 130 13.88 14.74 -10.59
CA LEU A 130 13.56 13.74 -11.61
C LEU A 130 14.34 13.99 -12.92
N GLU A 131 14.38 15.24 -13.39
CA GLU A 131 15.14 15.63 -14.58
C GLU A 131 16.63 15.40 -14.39
N GLY A 132 17.17 15.72 -13.21
CA GLY A 132 18.55 15.42 -12.84
C GLY A 132 18.85 13.93 -12.90
N LEU A 133 17.97 13.06 -12.37
CA LEU A 133 18.13 11.60 -12.41
C LEU A 133 18.04 11.02 -13.83
N ARG A 134 17.16 11.59 -14.68
CA ARG A 134 17.02 11.17 -16.08
C ARG A 134 18.18 11.61 -16.98
N GLY A 135 18.88 12.69 -16.62
CA GLY A 135 20.04 13.18 -17.34
C GLY A 135 21.34 12.43 -17.02
N VAL A 136 21.32 11.48 -16.08
CA VAL A 136 22.41 10.54 -15.81
C VAL A 136 22.18 9.28 -16.66
N GLU A 137 22.28 9.43 -17.98
CA GLU A 137 22.45 8.30 -18.91
C GLU A 137 23.82 8.39 -19.59
#